data_AF-A0A392TD36-F1
#
_entry.id   AF-A0A392TD36-F1
#
_cell.length_a   1.000
_cell.length_b   1.000
_cell.length_c   1.000
_cell.angle_alpha   90.00
_cell.angle_beta   90.00
_cell.angle_gamma   90.00
#
_symmetry.space_group_name_H-M   'P 1'
#
loop_
_entity.id
_entity.type
_entity.pdbx_description
1 polymer ?
#
loop_
_entity_poly.entity_id
_entity_poly.type
_entity_poly.pdbx_seq_one_letter_code
_entity_poly.pdbx_strand_id
1 'polypeptide(L)' 'MWGVDILGLFTPTDRQIRYLIVAVDYFTKWIEAEAVASISSEK' A
#
# COMPACT_ATOMS: atom_id res chain seq x y z
N MET A 1 2.37 3.02 18.23
CA MET A 1 1.70 3.79 17.17
C MET A 1 2.24 3.27 15.85
N TRP A 2 1.37 2.98 14.89
CA TRP A 2 1.72 2.49 13.55
C TRP A 2 1.12 3.46 12.53
N GLY A 3 1.75 3.58 11.36
CA GLY A 3 1.29 4.42 10.25
C GLY A 3 1.01 3.56 9.02
N VAL A 4 -0.05 3.88 8.29
CA VAL A 4 -0.34 3.29 6.98
C VAL A 4 -0.44 4.40 5.96
N ASP A 5 0.22 4.20 4.82
CA ASP A 5 0.15 5.08 3.67
C ASP A 5 -0.17 4.28 2.40
N ILE A 6 -0.82 4.94 1.44
CA ILE A 6 -1.20 4.35 0.16
C ILE A 6 -0.49 5.12 -0.94
N LEU A 7 0.45 4.45 -1.59
CA LEU A 7 1.17 4.97 -2.74
C LEU A 7 0.48 4.49 -4.02
N GLY A 8 0.05 5.41 -4.88
CA GLY A 8 -0.75 5.09 -6.06
C GLY A 8 -0.25 5.75 -7.35
N LEU A 9 -0.76 5.22 -8.47
CA LEU A 9 -0.44 5.57 -9.88
C LEU A 9 0.90 5.02 -10.39
N PHE A 10 1.20 3.78 -10.04
CA PHE A 10 2.26 3.06 -10.74
C PHE A 10 1.78 2.61 -12.12
N THR A 11 2.71 2.54 -13.09
CA THR A 11 2.42 1.97 -14.41
C THR A 11 1.88 0.56 -14.21
N PRO A 12 0.62 0.27 -14.62
CA PRO A 12 0.03 -1.03 -14.40
C PRO A 12 0.87 -2.10 -15.09
N THR A 13 1.35 -3.06 -14.31
CA THR A 13 1.93 -4.30 -14.82
C THR A 13 0.83 -5.19 -15.41
N ASP A 14 1.19 -6.32 -16.02
CA ASP A 14 0.26 -7.28 -16.64
C ASP A 14 -0.88 -7.75 -15.69
N ARG A 15 -0.66 -7.62 -14.38
CA ARG A 15 -1.61 -7.95 -13.31
C ARG A 15 -2.49 -6.78 -12.85
N GLN A 16 -2.44 -5.64 -13.53
CA GLN A 16 -3.20 -4.42 -13.19
C GLN A 16 -2.97 -3.87 -11.77
N ILE A 17 -1.87 -4.26 -11.14
CA ILE A 17 -1.43 -3.72 -9.86
C ILE A 17 -1.08 -2.26 -10.06
N ARG A 18 -1.75 -1.38 -9.32
CA ARG A 18 -1.68 0.08 -9.49
C ARG A 18 -1.33 0.83 -8.21
N TYR A 19 -1.38 0.13 -7.08
CA TYR A 19 -1.20 0.70 -5.76
C TYR A 19 -0.29 -0.15 -4.89
N LEU A 20 0.36 0.50 -3.95
CA LEU A 20 1.14 -0.10 -2.87
C LEU A 20 0.60 0.42 -1.54
N ILE A 21 0.27 -0.50 -0.65
CA ILE A 21 -0.04 -0.20 0.74
C ILE A 21 1.25 -0.37 1.53
N VAL A 22 1.64 0.64 2.29
CA VAL A 22 2.84 0.61 3.12
C VAL A 22 2.44 0.78 4.58
N ALA A 23 2.78 -0.21 5.40
CA ALA A 23 2.62 -0.17 6.84
C ALA A 23 3.99 0.05 7.50
N VAL A 24 4.06 1.02 8.42
CA VAL A 24 5.26 1.34 9.17
C VAL A 24 4.96 1.19 10.66
N ASP A 25 5.67 0.28 11.31
CA ASP A 25 5.70 0.22 12.77
C ASP A 25 6.80 1.16 13.30
N TYR A 26 6.39 2.23 13.97
CA TYR A 26 7.33 3.21 14.51
C TYR A 26 8.20 2.65 15.65
N PHE A 27 7.72 1.63 16.36
CA PHE A 27 8.39 1.09 17.54
C PHE A 27 9.56 0.20 17.15
N THR A 28 9.33 -0.68 16.18
CA THR A 28 10.35 -1.60 15.68
C THR A 28 11.06 -1.08 14.43
N LYS A 29 10.57 0.02 13.83
CA LYS A 29 11.01 0.54 12.53
C LYS A 29 10.85 -0.45 11.39
N TRP A 30 10.01 -1.48 11.56
CA TRP A 30 9.68 -2.41 10.47
C TRP A 30 8.75 -1.75 9.45
N ILE A 31 8.99 -2.09 8.18
CA ILE A 31 8.21 -1.63 7.03
C ILE A 31 7.70 -2.87 6.32
N GLU A 32 6.40 -2.92 6.08
CA GLU A 32 5.74 -3.94 5.27
C GLU A 32 5.02 -3.26 4.11
N ALA A 33 5.18 -3.81 2.90
CA ALA A 33 4.64 -3.23 1.69
C ALA A 33 3.94 -4.30 0.84
N GLU A 34 2.68 -4.06 0.50
CA GLU A 34 1.86 -4.97 -0.30
C GLU A 34 1.32 -4.26 -1.54
N ALA A 35 1.34 -4.95 -2.68
CA ALA A 35 0.89 -4.40 -3.95
C ALA A 35 -0.53 -4.87 -4.29
N VAL A 36 -1.43 -3.93 -4.57
CA VAL A 36 -2.85 -4.21 -4.79
C VAL A 36 -3.37 -3.64 -6.12
N ALA A 37 -4.34 -4.34 -6.71
CA ALA A 37 -4.92 -3.99 -8.02
C ALA A 37 -6.03 -2.92 -7.94
N SER A 38 -6.74 -2.86 -6.82
CA SER A 38 -7.86 -1.93 -6.59
C SER A 38 -7.96 -1.54 -5.13
N ILE A 39 -8.38 -0.31 -4.88
CA ILE A 39 -8.71 0.20 -3.54
C ILE A 39 -10.16 0.67 -3.58
N SER A 40 -10.98 0.19 -2.65
CA SER A 40 -12.37 0.62 -2.49
C SER A 40 -12.56 1.25 -1.12
N SER A 41 -13.23 2.39 -1.06
CA SER A 41 -13.76 2.94 0.19
C SER A 41 -15.18 2.43 0.40
N GLU A 42 -15.43 1.79 1.52
CA GLU A 42 -16.81 1.54 1.97
C GLU A 42 -17.42 2.84 2.50
N LYS A 43 -18.68 3.08 2.18
CA LYS A 43 -19.40 4.31 2.55
C LYS A 43 -20.10 4.15 3.90
#